data_AF-A0A498EVP7-F1
#
_entry.id   AF-A0A498EVP7-F1
#
_cell.length_a   1.000
_cell.length_b   1.000
_cell.length_c   1.000
_cell.angle_alpha   90.00
_cell.angle_beta   90.00
_cell.angle_gamma   90.00
#
_symmetry.space_group_name_H-M   'P 1'
#
loop_
_entity.id
_entity.type
_entity.pdbx_description
1 polymer ?
#
loop_
_entity_poly.entity_id
_entity_poly.type
_entity_poly.pdbx_seq_one_letter_code
_entity_poly.pdbx_strand_id
1 'polypeptide(L)'
;MAPDDPGDAERSRDPAVTRVEVPVDTRAPGGTTNAYLLDGLLVDPAARTDALDAAVAARGSGDRGVEAIAVTHAHPDHVGAVADYAAATGATVVAREGHADRFAAATGTEPDETVAPGERVADTAVRAVDTPGHAPDHLAFAAGDPDAPGRAVLCCGDLAVAEGSVAVVAPEGDLSAYLASLERVRDAGYGRLLPGHGPPIGDPQATCQRLIDHRLARERDVTAAIDRGAADLDAVVDGAYEKDLSGVRDLALATVAAHVEKLVAEGRVDGAWRARLADRGFD
;
A
#
# COMPACT_ATOMS: atom_id res chain seq x y z
N MET A 1 -50.88 -11.95 3.61
CA MET A 1 -50.13 -10.94 2.84
C MET A 1 -49.19 -10.29 3.84
N ALA A 2 -48.02 -10.89 4.01
CA ALA A 2 -46.98 -10.32 4.87
C ALA A 2 -46.38 -9.10 4.13
N PRO A 3 -46.03 -8.02 4.83
CA PRO A 3 -45.37 -6.89 4.20
C PRO A 3 -43.99 -7.33 3.70
N ASP A 4 -43.68 -6.98 2.45
CA ASP A 4 -42.35 -7.13 1.88
C ASP A 4 -41.34 -6.39 2.77
N ASP A 5 -40.39 -7.14 3.30
CA ASP A 5 -39.21 -6.65 3.99
C ASP A 5 -38.31 -5.95 2.95
N PRO A 6 -37.97 -4.66 3.09
CA PRO A 6 -37.12 -3.97 2.11
C PRO A 6 -35.63 -4.34 2.25
N GLY A 7 -35.29 -5.39 3.00
CA GLY A 7 -33.92 -5.78 3.38
C GLY A 7 -33.01 -6.37 2.28
N ASP A 8 -33.49 -6.62 1.07
CA ASP A 8 -32.69 -7.31 0.01
C ASP A 8 -32.20 -6.39 -1.12
N ALA A 9 -32.30 -5.06 -0.96
CA ALA A 9 -31.92 -4.09 -2.00
C ALA A 9 -30.55 -3.43 -1.78
N GLU A 10 -29.73 -3.88 -0.83
CA GLU A 10 -28.36 -3.40 -0.65
C GLU A 10 -27.39 -3.98 -1.70
N ARG A 11 -27.59 -3.50 -2.93
CA ARG A 11 -26.56 -3.01 -3.88
C ARG A 11 -25.54 -4.04 -4.41
N SER A 12 -26.00 -4.81 -5.40
CA SER A 12 -25.20 -5.14 -6.60
C SER A 12 -24.98 -3.87 -7.43
N ARG A 13 -24.15 -2.94 -6.96
CA ARG A 13 -23.72 -1.79 -7.76
C ARG A 13 -22.20 -1.75 -7.81
N ASP A 14 -21.67 -1.48 -9.00
CA ASP A 14 -20.22 -1.27 -9.16
C ASP A 14 -19.78 -0.11 -8.25
N PRO A 15 -18.64 -0.26 -7.53
CA PRO A 15 -18.20 0.73 -6.55
C PRO A 15 -17.96 2.10 -7.20
N ALA A 16 -18.34 3.17 -6.51
CA ALA A 16 -18.12 4.53 -6.98
C ALA A 16 -16.67 4.96 -6.72
N VAL A 17 -15.86 4.90 -7.78
CA VAL A 17 -14.44 5.27 -7.73
C VAL A 17 -14.19 6.59 -8.46
N THR A 18 -13.53 7.53 -7.79
CA THR A 18 -12.91 8.69 -8.44
C THR A 18 -11.43 8.70 -8.08
N ARG A 19 -10.57 8.80 -9.09
CA ARG A 19 -9.11 8.90 -8.92
C ARG A 19 -8.66 10.31 -9.28
N VAL A 20 -7.83 10.89 -8.44
CA VAL A 20 -7.16 12.17 -8.70
C VAL A 20 -5.65 11.97 -8.53
N GLU A 21 -4.88 12.28 -9.57
CA GLU A 21 -3.41 12.30 -9.48
C GLU A 21 -2.99 13.59 -8.78
N VAL A 22 -2.31 13.46 -7.64
CA VAL A 22 -1.89 14.56 -6.77
C VAL A 22 -0.38 14.73 -6.89
N PRO A 23 0.13 15.86 -7.42
CA PRO A 23 1.56 16.14 -7.46
C PRO A 23 2.16 16.26 -6.06
N VAL A 24 3.20 15.49 -5.78
CA VAL A 24 3.90 15.48 -4.49
C VAL A 24 5.38 15.16 -4.68
N ASP A 25 6.19 15.47 -3.67
CA ASP A 25 7.59 15.08 -3.65
C ASP A 25 7.69 13.58 -3.34
N THR A 26 7.88 12.78 -4.38
CA THR A 26 8.01 11.32 -4.29
C THR A 26 9.06 10.82 -5.28
N ARG A 27 9.70 9.71 -4.94
CA ARG A 27 10.61 8.99 -5.86
C ARG A 27 9.85 8.08 -6.83
N ALA A 28 8.53 7.95 -6.67
CA ALA A 28 7.70 7.21 -7.59
C ALA A 28 7.72 7.83 -9.00
N PRO A 29 7.71 7.01 -10.07
CA PRO A 29 7.65 7.52 -11.44
C PRO A 29 6.46 8.47 -11.64
N GLY A 30 6.72 9.65 -12.18
CA GLY A 30 5.70 10.66 -12.47
C GLY A 30 5.48 11.71 -11.39
N GLY A 31 6.08 11.57 -10.19
CA GLY A 31 6.03 12.60 -9.15
C GLY A 31 4.60 12.88 -8.64
N THR A 32 3.76 11.85 -8.62
CA THR A 32 2.36 11.96 -8.19
C THR A 32 1.95 10.76 -7.36
N THR A 33 1.04 10.99 -6.41
CA THR A 33 0.30 9.96 -5.68
C THR A 33 -1.17 10.03 -6.07
N ASN A 34 -1.81 8.89 -6.26
CA ASN A 34 -3.23 8.81 -6.55
C ASN A 34 -4.03 8.91 -5.25
N ALA A 35 -4.81 9.97 -5.10
CA ALA A 35 -5.88 10.02 -4.12
C ALA A 35 -7.15 9.36 -4.70
N TYR A 36 -7.87 8.61 -3.88
CA TYR A 36 -9.10 7.94 -4.29
C TYR A 36 -10.28 8.34 -3.42
N LEU A 37 -11.41 8.64 -4.06
CA LEU A 37 -12.70 8.68 -3.41
C LEU A 37 -13.45 7.39 -3.75
N LEU A 38 -13.56 6.50 -2.75
CA LEU A 38 -14.03 5.13 -2.86
C LEU A 38 -15.23 4.93 -1.93
N ASP A 39 -16.47 4.95 -2.48
CA ASP A 39 -17.70 4.71 -1.71
C ASP A 39 -17.76 5.41 -0.33
N GLY A 40 -17.49 6.73 -0.30
CA GLY A 40 -17.52 7.55 0.91
C GLY A 40 -16.17 7.69 1.62
N LEU A 41 -15.19 6.85 1.31
CA LEU A 41 -13.83 6.94 1.83
C LEU A 41 -12.93 7.78 0.93
N LEU A 42 -12.24 8.78 1.49
CA LEU A 42 -11.09 9.44 0.84
C LEU A 42 -9.80 8.74 1.29
N VAL A 43 -9.08 8.16 0.33
CA VAL A 43 -7.83 7.42 0.54
C VAL A 43 -6.65 8.22 -0.01
N ASP A 44 -5.58 8.29 0.77
CA ASP A 44 -4.28 8.91 0.44
C ASP A 44 -4.38 10.34 -0.10
N PRO A 45 -5.01 11.29 0.63
CA PRO A 45 -4.99 12.69 0.24
C PRO A 45 -3.60 13.29 0.47
N ALA A 46 -2.69 13.03 -0.47
CA ALA A 46 -1.27 13.34 -0.37
C ALA A 46 -0.96 14.84 -0.24
N ALA A 47 -1.78 15.70 -0.82
CA ALA A 47 -1.68 17.15 -0.75
C ALA A 47 -3.00 17.82 -1.20
N ARG A 48 -3.19 19.10 -0.86
CA ARG A 48 -4.27 19.92 -1.39
C ARG A 48 -3.99 20.31 -2.84
N THR A 49 -4.97 20.10 -3.71
CA THR A 49 -4.93 20.53 -5.11
C THR A 49 -6.31 20.96 -5.57
N ASP A 50 -6.39 21.87 -6.54
CA ASP A 50 -7.67 22.30 -7.11
C ASP A 50 -8.50 21.11 -7.62
N ALA A 51 -7.85 20.10 -8.19
CA ALA A 51 -8.50 18.91 -8.72
C ALA A 51 -9.10 18.03 -7.62
N LEU A 52 -8.36 17.76 -6.54
CA LEU A 52 -8.85 16.96 -5.43
C LEU A 52 -9.91 17.73 -4.62
N ASP A 53 -9.71 19.04 -4.43
CA ASP A 53 -10.70 19.92 -3.81
C ASP A 53 -12.02 19.91 -4.57
N ALA A 54 -11.98 20.01 -5.90
CA ALA A 54 -13.18 19.92 -6.73
C ALA A 54 -13.84 18.53 -6.67
N ALA A 55 -13.05 17.46 -6.64
CA ALA A 55 -13.57 16.09 -6.54
C ALA A 55 -14.26 15.82 -5.20
N VAL A 56 -13.66 16.28 -4.08
CA VAL A 56 -14.24 16.21 -2.73
C VAL A 56 -15.50 17.07 -2.66
N ALA A 57 -15.47 18.31 -3.16
CA ALA A 57 -16.64 19.19 -3.18
C ALA A 57 -17.80 18.60 -4.01
N ALA A 58 -17.51 17.91 -5.11
CA ALA A 58 -18.52 17.28 -5.96
C ALA A 58 -19.28 16.13 -5.28
N ARG A 59 -18.73 15.54 -4.21
CA ARG A 59 -19.41 14.53 -3.38
C ARG A 59 -20.55 15.15 -2.56
N GLY A 60 -20.43 16.42 -2.19
CA GLY A 60 -21.43 17.14 -1.40
C GLY A 60 -21.48 16.68 0.06
N SER A 61 -22.65 16.76 0.69
CA SER A 61 -22.88 16.38 2.09
C SER A 61 -23.99 15.33 2.21
N GLY A 62 -24.08 14.65 3.36
CA GLY A 62 -25.02 13.54 3.60
C GLY A 62 -24.52 12.22 3.00
N ASP A 63 -25.43 11.32 2.62
CA ASP A 63 -25.17 9.95 2.11
C ASP A 63 -24.30 9.83 0.83
N ARG A 64 -23.81 10.96 0.30
CA ARG A 64 -22.89 11.00 -0.85
C ARG A 64 -21.58 11.71 -0.57
N GLY A 65 -21.43 12.27 0.63
CA GLY A 65 -20.26 13.02 1.05
C GLY A 65 -19.04 12.13 1.29
N VAL A 66 -17.94 12.77 1.70
CA VAL A 66 -16.79 12.05 2.27
C VAL A 66 -17.13 11.78 3.73
N GLU A 67 -17.29 10.50 4.07
CA GLU A 67 -17.68 10.03 5.40
C GLU A 67 -16.46 9.73 6.26
N ALA A 68 -15.40 9.21 5.63
CA ALA A 68 -14.16 8.88 6.29
C ALA A 68 -12.94 9.26 5.45
N ILE A 69 -11.81 9.44 6.12
CA ILE A 69 -10.49 9.62 5.53
C ILE A 69 -9.56 8.57 6.12
N ALA A 70 -8.84 7.85 5.27
CA ALA A 70 -7.81 6.91 5.68
C ALA A 70 -6.59 7.03 4.77
N VAL A 71 -5.47 6.50 5.22
CA VAL A 71 -4.29 6.33 4.39
C VAL A 71 -3.94 4.86 4.31
N THR A 72 -3.38 4.45 3.19
CA THR A 72 -2.87 3.09 2.99
C THR A 72 -1.71 2.85 3.95
N HIS A 73 -0.83 3.84 4.13
CA HIS A 73 0.27 3.81 5.10
C HIS A 73 0.83 5.23 5.35
N ALA A 74 1.63 5.35 6.39
CA ALA A 74 2.15 6.63 6.90
C ALA A 74 3.44 7.13 6.20
N HIS A 75 3.63 6.88 4.90
CA HIS A 75 4.71 7.52 4.16
C HIS A 75 4.34 8.96 3.74
N PRO A 76 5.32 9.88 3.66
CA PRO A 76 5.05 11.31 3.50
C PRO A 76 4.23 11.68 2.27
N ASP A 77 4.37 10.93 1.17
CA ASP A 77 3.68 11.17 -0.09
C ASP A 77 2.24 10.65 -0.14
N HIS A 78 1.69 10.15 0.98
CA HIS A 78 0.29 9.70 1.08
C HIS A 78 -0.54 10.56 2.05
N VAL A 79 0.10 11.25 2.99
CA VAL A 79 -0.54 11.76 4.22
C VAL A 79 -0.80 13.27 4.25
N GLY A 80 -0.20 14.04 3.35
CA GLY A 80 0.03 15.47 3.54
C GLY A 80 -1.18 16.38 3.69
N ALA A 81 -2.38 15.97 3.23
CA ALA A 81 -3.62 16.76 3.37
C ALA A 81 -4.71 16.06 4.19
N VAL A 82 -4.38 15.03 4.98
CA VAL A 82 -5.35 14.34 5.85
C VAL A 82 -6.06 15.34 6.78
N ALA A 83 -5.30 16.14 7.54
CA ALA A 83 -5.86 17.12 8.48
C ALA A 83 -6.70 18.18 7.77
N ASP A 84 -6.27 18.63 6.60
CA ASP A 84 -6.96 19.67 5.82
C ASP A 84 -8.32 19.19 5.30
N TYR A 85 -8.41 17.96 4.80
CA TYR A 85 -9.69 17.39 4.34
C TYR A 85 -10.58 16.99 5.50
N ALA A 86 -10.02 16.52 6.62
CA ALA A 86 -10.78 16.25 7.83
C ALA A 86 -11.49 17.53 8.31
N ALA A 87 -10.76 18.64 8.41
CA ALA A 87 -11.32 19.93 8.77
C ALA A 87 -12.36 20.46 7.75
N ALA A 88 -12.15 20.22 6.46
CA ALA A 88 -13.04 20.70 5.40
C ALA A 88 -14.35 19.90 5.28
N THR A 89 -14.32 18.61 5.62
CA THR A 89 -15.44 17.69 5.39
C THR A 89 -16.17 17.28 6.68
N GLY A 90 -15.47 17.30 7.82
CA GLY A 90 -15.95 16.69 9.06
C GLY A 90 -15.95 15.16 9.03
N ALA A 91 -15.23 14.55 8.08
CA ALA A 91 -15.11 13.11 7.96
C ALA A 91 -14.30 12.50 9.10
N THR A 92 -14.65 11.27 9.49
CA THR A 92 -13.92 10.49 10.50
C THR A 92 -12.53 10.13 9.98
N VAL A 93 -11.49 10.50 10.71
CA VAL A 93 -10.11 10.12 10.39
C VAL A 93 -9.80 8.74 10.98
N VAL A 94 -9.44 7.79 10.12
CA VAL A 94 -9.24 6.40 10.50
C VAL A 94 -7.79 5.96 10.27
N ALA A 95 -7.16 5.43 11.32
CA ALA A 95 -5.84 4.81 11.25
C ALA A 95 -5.91 3.29 11.36
N ARG A 96 -4.84 2.58 10.98
CA ARG A 96 -4.72 1.14 11.25
C ARG A 96 -4.63 0.89 12.76
N GLU A 97 -5.34 -0.12 13.25
CA GLU A 97 -5.22 -0.60 14.63
C GLU A 97 -3.75 -0.89 14.99
N GLY A 98 -3.34 -0.46 16.18
CA GLY A 98 -1.98 -0.60 16.68
C GLY A 98 -0.95 0.38 16.08
N HIS A 99 -1.35 1.29 15.19
CA HIS A 99 -0.45 2.23 14.50
C HIS A 99 -0.90 3.70 14.59
N ALA A 100 -1.78 4.04 15.54
CA ALA A 100 -2.28 5.40 15.73
C ALA A 100 -1.15 6.42 15.94
N ASP A 101 -0.15 6.11 16.78
CA ASP A 101 0.98 7.02 17.03
C ASP A 101 1.80 7.30 15.77
N ARG A 102 2.04 6.27 14.94
CA ARG A 102 2.74 6.40 13.65
C ARG A 102 1.94 7.25 12.67
N PHE A 103 0.63 7.00 12.60
CA PHE A 103 -0.28 7.79 11.79
C PHE A 103 -0.28 9.27 12.22
N ALA A 104 -0.42 9.55 13.52
CA ALA A 104 -0.46 10.90 14.06
C ALA A 104 0.86 11.65 13.83
N ALA A 105 1.99 10.97 13.99
CA ALA A 105 3.31 11.53 13.69
C ALA A 105 3.47 11.92 12.21
N ALA A 106 2.92 11.13 11.29
CA ALA A 106 3.04 11.38 9.85
C ALA A 106 2.04 12.41 9.32
N THR A 107 0.81 12.40 9.83
CA THR A 107 -0.30 13.25 9.36
C THR A 107 -0.41 14.58 10.10
N GLY A 108 0.17 14.66 11.31
CA GLY A 108 0.00 15.79 12.22
C GLY A 108 -1.39 15.88 12.86
N THR A 109 -2.23 14.84 12.74
CA THR A 109 -3.53 14.74 13.41
C THR A 109 -3.71 13.38 14.08
N GLU A 110 -4.31 13.38 15.26
CA GLU A 110 -4.79 12.15 15.87
C GLU A 110 -5.91 11.55 15.03
N PRO A 111 -5.98 10.22 14.87
CA PRO A 111 -7.13 9.57 14.28
C PRO A 111 -8.31 9.61 15.26
N ASP A 112 -9.53 9.75 14.73
CA ASP A 112 -10.76 9.65 15.51
C ASP A 112 -11.06 8.17 15.88
N GLU A 113 -10.73 7.26 14.97
CA GLU A 113 -10.96 5.82 15.10
C GLU A 113 -9.78 5.00 14.56
N THR A 114 -9.72 3.73 14.97
CA THR A 114 -8.82 2.75 14.37
C THR A 114 -9.60 1.61 13.74
N VAL A 115 -9.07 1.03 12.66
CA VAL A 115 -9.68 -0.12 11.97
C VAL A 115 -8.74 -1.32 11.96
N ALA A 116 -9.27 -2.49 12.31
CA ALA A 116 -8.57 -3.76 12.14
C ALA A 116 -8.81 -4.34 10.74
N PRO A 117 -7.87 -5.13 10.18
CA PRO A 117 -8.11 -5.77 8.90
C PRO A 117 -9.36 -6.67 8.89
N GLY A 118 -10.14 -6.59 7.80
CA GLY A 118 -11.41 -7.30 7.63
C GLY A 118 -12.64 -6.51 8.07
N GLU A 119 -12.45 -5.45 8.86
CA GLU A 119 -13.53 -4.58 9.32
C GLU A 119 -13.93 -3.54 8.27
N ARG A 120 -15.11 -2.96 8.46
CA ARG A 120 -15.54 -1.79 7.70
C ARG A 120 -14.83 -0.54 8.22
N VAL A 121 -14.51 0.38 7.32
CA VAL A 121 -13.86 1.65 7.66
C VAL A 121 -14.93 2.65 8.04
N ALA A 122 -15.05 2.95 9.34
CA ALA A 122 -16.12 3.77 9.91
C ALA A 122 -17.50 3.33 9.38
N ASP A 123 -18.37 4.29 9.02
CA ASP A 123 -19.71 4.03 8.49
C ASP A 123 -19.76 3.75 6.97
N THR A 124 -18.60 3.65 6.30
CA THR A 124 -18.54 3.43 4.86
C THR A 124 -18.84 1.96 4.47
N ALA A 125 -19.09 1.74 3.17
CA ALA A 125 -19.18 0.39 2.60
C ALA A 125 -17.80 -0.27 2.36
N VAL A 126 -16.70 0.43 2.64
CA VAL A 126 -15.33 0.01 2.33
C VAL A 126 -14.78 -0.86 3.45
N ARG A 127 -14.04 -1.91 3.09
CA ARG A 127 -13.38 -2.82 4.05
C ARG A 127 -11.86 -2.66 4.03
N ALA A 128 -11.26 -2.68 5.21
CA ALA A 128 -9.81 -2.73 5.36
C ALA A 128 -9.28 -4.13 5.02
N VAL A 129 -8.17 -4.20 4.29
CA VAL A 129 -7.52 -5.45 3.87
C VAL A 129 -6.07 -5.41 4.33
N ASP A 130 -5.68 -6.42 5.11
CA ASP A 130 -4.32 -6.56 5.61
C ASP A 130 -3.35 -6.76 4.44
N THR A 131 -2.42 -5.83 4.25
CA THR A 131 -1.42 -5.90 3.17
C THR A 131 -0.04 -5.40 3.62
N PRO A 132 0.49 -5.85 4.78
CA PRO A 132 1.77 -5.42 5.29
C PRO A 132 2.91 -5.85 4.35
N GLY A 133 4.06 -5.22 4.55
CA GLY A 133 5.31 -5.60 3.90
C GLY A 133 6.01 -4.44 3.23
N HIS A 134 5.28 -3.53 2.56
CA HIS A 134 5.87 -2.26 2.13
C HIS A 134 6.15 -1.33 3.32
N ALA A 135 5.15 -1.23 4.20
CA ALA A 135 5.22 -0.55 5.49
C ALA A 135 4.52 -1.42 6.56
N PRO A 136 4.89 -1.30 7.84
CA PRO A 136 4.28 -2.09 8.92
C PRO A 136 2.78 -1.78 9.10
N ASP A 137 2.39 -0.54 8.82
CA ASP A 137 1.02 -0.06 8.93
C ASP A 137 0.20 -0.21 7.64
N HIS A 138 0.74 -0.87 6.60
CA HIS A 138 0.10 -0.88 5.28
C HIS A 138 -1.25 -1.63 5.25
N LEU A 139 -2.31 -0.90 4.89
CA LEU A 139 -3.65 -1.38 4.57
C LEU A 139 -3.99 -1.11 3.11
N ALA A 140 -4.83 -1.98 2.56
CA ALA A 140 -5.54 -1.74 1.31
C ALA A 140 -7.05 -1.63 1.61
N PHE A 141 -7.81 -1.06 0.69
CA PHE A 141 -9.23 -0.78 0.89
C PHE A 141 -10.09 -1.38 -0.23
N ALA A 142 -10.93 -2.34 0.14
CA ALA A 142 -11.78 -3.06 -0.79
C ALA A 142 -13.19 -2.45 -0.84
N ALA A 143 -13.71 -2.23 -2.05
CA ALA A 143 -15.07 -1.76 -2.27
C ALA A 143 -15.78 -2.60 -3.34
N GLY A 144 -17.11 -2.63 -3.26
CA GLY A 144 -17.96 -3.52 -4.04
C GLY A 144 -18.26 -4.83 -3.33
N ASP A 145 -18.99 -5.72 -4.01
CA ASP A 145 -19.48 -6.98 -3.46
C ASP A 145 -18.34 -8.02 -3.37
N PRO A 146 -17.92 -8.46 -2.17
CA PRO A 146 -16.89 -9.48 -1.99
C PRO A 146 -17.34 -10.87 -2.47
N ASP A 147 -18.64 -11.13 -2.52
CA ASP A 147 -19.22 -12.42 -2.94
C ASP A 147 -19.40 -12.51 -4.45
N ALA A 148 -19.09 -11.43 -5.19
CA ALA A 148 -19.12 -11.37 -6.65
C ALA A 148 -17.71 -11.17 -7.25
N PRO A 149 -16.98 -12.27 -7.56
CA PRO A 149 -15.66 -12.19 -8.17
C PRO A 149 -15.61 -11.29 -9.40
N GLY A 150 -14.57 -10.46 -9.49
CA GLY A 150 -14.38 -9.51 -10.58
C GLY A 150 -15.19 -8.21 -10.48
N ARG A 151 -16.09 -8.07 -9.49
CA ARG A 151 -16.84 -6.80 -9.28
C ARG A 151 -16.23 -5.92 -8.19
N ALA A 152 -15.57 -6.51 -7.20
CA ALA A 152 -14.86 -5.77 -6.18
C ALA A 152 -13.56 -5.16 -6.75
N VAL A 153 -13.23 -3.96 -6.27
CA VAL A 153 -11.96 -3.28 -6.55
C VAL A 153 -11.17 -3.12 -5.26
N LEU A 154 -9.84 -3.10 -5.38
CA LEU A 154 -8.95 -2.89 -4.24
C LEU A 154 -8.11 -1.64 -4.47
N CYS A 155 -8.29 -0.62 -3.63
CA CYS A 155 -7.30 0.44 -3.48
C CYS A 155 -6.09 -0.12 -2.74
N CYS A 156 -5.06 -0.48 -3.50
CA CYS A 156 -3.95 -1.29 -3.01
C CYS A 156 -2.74 -0.47 -2.57
N GLY A 157 -2.79 0.86 -2.67
CA GLY A 157 -1.67 1.73 -2.29
C GLY A 157 -0.38 1.25 -2.94
N ASP A 158 0.65 1.14 -2.12
CA ASP A 158 1.99 0.73 -2.51
C ASP A 158 2.22 -0.77 -2.39
N LEU A 159 1.16 -1.59 -2.43
CA LEU A 159 1.32 -3.04 -2.59
C LEU A 159 1.73 -3.42 -4.01
N ALA A 160 1.13 -2.80 -5.03
CA ALA A 160 1.27 -3.20 -6.43
C ALA A 160 1.26 -1.99 -7.37
N VAL A 161 2.03 -2.09 -8.47
CA VAL A 161 2.09 -1.09 -9.53
C VAL A 161 1.97 -1.76 -10.90
N ALA A 162 1.34 -1.08 -11.86
CA ALA A 162 1.11 -1.62 -13.20
C ALA A 162 2.42 -1.93 -13.94
N GLU A 163 3.41 -1.03 -13.81
CA GLU A 163 4.72 -1.14 -14.43
C GLU A 163 5.82 -0.98 -13.38
N GLY A 164 6.97 -1.61 -13.62
CA GLY A 164 8.08 -1.59 -12.66
C GLY A 164 7.80 -2.44 -11.41
N SER A 165 8.24 -1.96 -10.26
CA SER A 165 8.16 -2.66 -8.98
C SER A 165 8.03 -1.66 -7.84
N VAL A 166 7.47 -2.11 -6.72
CA VAL A 166 7.36 -1.35 -5.47
C VAL A 166 8.73 -1.35 -4.75
N ALA A 167 9.05 -0.33 -3.96
CA ALA A 167 10.19 -0.42 -3.04
C ALA A 167 9.79 -1.19 -1.77
N VAL A 168 10.47 -2.28 -1.43
CA VAL A 168 10.30 -2.96 -0.13
C VAL A 168 11.68 -2.95 0.51
N VAL A 169 11.87 -2.04 1.47
CA VAL A 169 13.20 -1.61 1.92
C VAL A 169 13.29 -1.66 3.44
N ALA A 170 14.40 -2.16 3.95
CA ALA A 170 14.68 -2.14 5.39
C ALA A 170 14.87 -0.70 5.90
N PRO A 171 14.56 -0.41 7.18
CA PRO A 171 14.09 -1.35 8.19
C PRO A 171 12.55 -1.53 8.23
N GLU A 172 11.79 -0.72 7.49
CA GLU A 172 10.32 -0.78 7.59
C GLU A 172 9.68 -1.92 6.79
N GLY A 173 10.33 -2.31 5.69
CA GLY A 173 9.81 -3.28 4.75
C GLY A 173 10.11 -4.72 5.15
N ASP A 174 9.09 -5.58 5.08
CA ASP A 174 9.19 -7.03 5.29
C ASP A 174 8.81 -7.75 3.99
N LEU A 175 9.79 -8.39 3.36
CA LEU A 175 9.59 -9.12 2.11
C LEU A 175 8.76 -10.40 2.26
N SER A 176 8.78 -11.04 3.43
CA SER A 176 7.95 -12.21 3.68
C SER A 176 6.48 -11.80 3.77
N ALA A 177 6.20 -10.74 4.53
CA ALA A 177 4.87 -10.16 4.64
C ALA A 177 4.39 -9.62 3.28
N TYR A 178 5.25 -8.93 2.53
CA TYR A 178 4.93 -8.41 1.21
C TYR A 178 4.54 -9.50 0.20
N LEU A 179 5.32 -10.60 0.16
CA LEU A 179 5.00 -11.74 -0.70
C LEU A 179 3.67 -12.40 -0.31
N ALA A 180 3.44 -12.60 0.99
CA ALA A 180 2.18 -13.15 1.48
C ALA A 180 0.98 -12.24 1.15
N SER A 181 1.15 -10.92 1.23
CA SER A 181 0.15 -9.93 0.85
C SER A 181 -0.15 -9.97 -0.66
N LEU A 182 0.86 -10.09 -1.51
CA LEU A 182 0.67 -10.25 -2.97
C LEU A 182 -0.05 -11.55 -3.31
N GLU A 183 0.28 -12.66 -2.67
CA GLU A 183 -0.40 -13.95 -2.87
C GLU A 183 -1.87 -13.87 -2.47
N ARG A 184 -2.16 -13.27 -1.30
CA ARG A 184 -3.52 -13.05 -0.83
C ARG A 184 -4.34 -12.22 -1.81
N VAL A 185 -3.79 -11.11 -2.31
CA VAL A 185 -4.50 -10.24 -3.28
C VAL A 185 -4.64 -10.90 -4.65
N ARG A 186 -3.63 -11.65 -5.11
CA ARG A 186 -3.68 -12.45 -6.35
C ARG A 186 -4.88 -13.42 -6.32
N ASP A 187 -5.09 -14.07 -5.19
CA ASP A 187 -6.06 -15.17 -5.05
C ASP A 187 -7.46 -14.67 -4.59
N ALA A 188 -7.60 -13.39 -4.25
CA ALA A 188 -8.83 -12.80 -3.73
C ALA A 188 -9.90 -12.47 -4.81
N GLY A 189 -9.56 -12.57 -6.10
CA GLY A 189 -10.55 -12.42 -7.18
C GLY A 189 -11.04 -10.98 -7.44
N TYR A 190 -10.26 -9.97 -7.07
CA TYR A 190 -10.56 -8.57 -7.42
C TYR A 190 -10.59 -8.36 -8.94
N GLY A 191 -11.49 -7.51 -9.42
CA GLY A 191 -11.58 -7.16 -10.84
C GLY A 191 -10.57 -6.11 -11.30
N ARG A 192 -10.09 -5.28 -10.36
CA ARG A 192 -9.12 -4.21 -10.61
C ARG A 192 -8.39 -3.83 -9.33
N LEU A 193 -7.11 -3.48 -9.44
CA LEU A 193 -6.37 -2.80 -8.38
C LEU A 193 -6.21 -1.31 -8.70
N LEU A 194 -6.26 -0.47 -7.68
CA LEU A 194 -6.10 0.97 -7.75
C LEU A 194 -4.83 1.33 -6.95
N PRO A 195 -3.68 1.49 -7.62
CA PRO A 195 -2.39 1.67 -6.96
C PRO A 195 -2.19 3.10 -6.45
N GLY A 196 -1.29 3.26 -5.47
CA GLY A 196 -0.82 4.56 -4.98
C GLY A 196 -0.16 5.38 -6.10
N HIS A 197 0.50 4.72 -7.05
CA HIS A 197 1.17 5.37 -8.18
C HIS A 197 0.85 4.73 -9.52
N GLY A 198 0.77 5.57 -10.57
CA GLY A 198 0.55 5.12 -11.94
C GLY A 198 -0.91 4.73 -12.25
N PRO A 199 -1.16 4.02 -13.37
CA PRO A 199 -2.50 3.73 -13.84
C PRO A 199 -3.16 2.56 -13.07
N PRO A 200 -4.51 2.45 -13.09
CA PRO A 200 -5.21 1.30 -12.54
C PRO A 200 -4.81 -0.02 -13.21
N ILE A 201 -4.81 -1.10 -12.44
CA ILE A 201 -4.38 -2.44 -12.87
C ILE A 201 -5.60 -3.28 -13.23
N GLY A 202 -5.76 -3.59 -14.52
CA GLY A 202 -6.90 -4.35 -15.04
C GLY A 202 -6.77 -5.88 -14.92
N ASP A 203 -5.56 -6.40 -14.68
CA ASP A 203 -5.31 -7.82 -14.43
C ASP A 203 -4.55 -7.98 -13.10
N PRO A 204 -5.27 -8.03 -11.97
CA PRO A 204 -4.66 -8.16 -10.65
C PRO A 204 -3.83 -9.44 -10.51
N GLN A 205 -4.33 -10.57 -11.01
CA GLN A 205 -3.67 -11.87 -10.86
C GLN A 205 -2.32 -11.88 -11.57
N ALA A 206 -2.27 -11.48 -12.84
CA ALA A 206 -1.02 -11.45 -13.61
C ALA A 206 -0.03 -10.43 -13.02
N THR A 207 -0.52 -9.28 -12.54
CA THR A 207 0.32 -8.23 -11.96
C THR A 207 0.95 -8.66 -10.64
N CYS A 208 0.16 -9.23 -9.72
CA CYS A 208 0.69 -9.77 -8.46
C CYS A 208 1.69 -10.90 -8.73
N GLN A 209 1.41 -11.82 -9.67
CA GLN A 209 2.34 -12.89 -10.01
C GLN A 209 3.66 -12.34 -10.57
N ARG A 210 3.60 -11.34 -11.46
CA ARG A 210 4.81 -10.67 -11.98
C ARG A 210 5.65 -10.05 -10.87
N LEU A 211 5.03 -9.43 -9.88
CA LEU A 211 5.73 -8.82 -8.74
C LEU A 211 6.36 -9.89 -7.83
N ILE A 212 5.65 -10.99 -7.55
CA ILE A 212 6.17 -12.15 -6.81
C ILE A 212 7.41 -12.71 -7.53
N ASP A 213 7.30 -13.00 -8.82
CA ASP A 213 8.39 -13.55 -9.62
C ASP A 213 9.61 -12.63 -9.64
N HIS A 214 9.38 -11.31 -9.70
CA HIS A 214 10.44 -10.31 -9.63
C HIS A 214 11.19 -10.35 -8.29
N ARG A 215 10.49 -10.47 -7.16
CA ARG A 215 11.12 -10.59 -5.83
C ARG A 215 11.88 -11.90 -5.67
N LEU A 216 11.32 -13.01 -6.11
CA LEU A 216 11.98 -14.30 -6.04
C LEU A 216 13.21 -14.37 -6.96
N ALA A 217 13.20 -13.66 -8.09
CA ALA A 217 14.39 -13.50 -8.92
C ALA A 217 15.48 -12.72 -8.19
N ARG A 218 15.14 -11.56 -7.62
CA ARG A 218 16.08 -10.76 -6.82
C ARG A 218 16.67 -11.53 -5.65
N GLU A 219 15.85 -12.34 -4.97
CA GLU A 219 16.31 -13.18 -3.86
C GLU A 219 17.33 -14.23 -4.31
N ARG A 220 17.13 -14.85 -5.49
CA ARG A 220 18.11 -15.76 -6.08
C ARG A 220 19.43 -15.04 -6.38
N ASP A 221 19.37 -13.83 -6.91
CA ASP A 221 20.56 -13.02 -7.22
C ASP A 221 21.34 -12.66 -5.94
N VAL A 222 20.63 -12.25 -4.88
CA VAL A 222 21.19 -11.98 -3.56
C VAL A 222 21.85 -13.22 -2.96
N THR A 223 21.15 -14.36 -2.98
CA THR A 223 21.69 -15.63 -2.48
C THR A 223 22.95 -16.02 -3.25
N ALA A 224 22.92 -15.93 -4.57
CA ALA A 224 24.06 -16.27 -5.42
C ALA A 224 25.26 -15.33 -5.21
N ALA A 225 25.04 -14.05 -4.90
CA ALA A 225 26.11 -13.12 -4.55
C ALA A 225 26.79 -13.51 -3.23
N ILE A 226 26.00 -13.90 -2.21
CA ILE A 226 26.52 -14.39 -0.92
C ILE A 226 27.29 -15.70 -1.12
N ASP A 227 26.76 -16.65 -1.88
CA ASP A 227 27.40 -17.94 -2.15
C ASP A 227 28.73 -17.80 -2.90
N ARG A 228 28.88 -16.74 -3.71
CA ARG A 228 30.15 -16.38 -4.37
C ARG A 228 31.16 -15.69 -3.44
N GLY A 229 30.81 -15.46 -2.18
CA GLY A 229 31.70 -14.93 -1.16
C GLY A 229 31.58 -13.42 -0.92
N ALA A 230 30.45 -12.78 -1.26
CA ALA A 230 30.20 -11.40 -0.83
C ALA A 230 30.32 -11.29 0.70
N ALA A 231 31.16 -10.35 1.16
CA ALA A 231 31.50 -10.22 2.58
C ALA A 231 30.66 -9.17 3.33
N ASP A 232 29.98 -8.28 2.59
CA ASP A 232 29.16 -7.18 3.11
C ASP A 232 28.00 -6.87 2.13
N LEU A 233 27.09 -5.97 2.54
CA LEU A 233 25.92 -5.61 1.74
C LEU A 233 26.27 -4.90 0.43
N ASP A 234 27.34 -4.10 0.36
CA ASP A 234 27.71 -3.44 -0.90
C ASP A 234 28.14 -4.46 -1.95
N ALA A 235 28.92 -5.46 -1.54
CA ALA A 235 29.31 -6.57 -2.41
C ALA A 235 28.10 -7.41 -2.85
N VAL A 236 27.08 -7.57 -2.00
CA VAL A 236 25.82 -8.23 -2.39
C VAL A 236 25.05 -7.38 -3.39
N VAL A 237 24.94 -6.06 -3.18
CA VAL A 237 24.31 -5.14 -4.14
C VAL A 237 25.01 -5.22 -5.49
N ASP A 238 26.34 -5.10 -5.53
CA ASP A 238 27.11 -5.17 -6.77
C ASP A 238 26.98 -6.53 -7.46
N GLY A 239 26.87 -7.61 -6.69
CA GLY A 239 26.69 -8.98 -7.21
C GLY A 239 25.26 -9.31 -7.64
N ALA A 240 24.25 -8.60 -7.13
CA ALA A 240 22.84 -8.85 -7.41
C ALA A 240 22.29 -7.92 -8.52
N TYR A 241 22.86 -6.73 -8.70
CA TYR A 241 22.40 -5.78 -9.71
C TYR A 241 23.36 -5.71 -10.90
N GLU A 242 22.92 -6.22 -12.06
CA GLU A 242 23.70 -6.17 -13.31
C GLU A 242 23.65 -4.80 -14.03
N LYS A 243 22.93 -3.82 -13.47
CA LYS A 243 22.64 -2.52 -14.11
C LYS A 243 23.27 -1.36 -13.36
N ASP A 244 23.45 -0.24 -14.05
CA ASP A 244 23.81 1.03 -13.43
C ASP A 244 22.76 1.43 -12.38
N LEU A 245 23.23 1.67 -11.15
CA LEU A 245 22.43 2.05 -9.98
C LEU A 245 22.55 3.54 -9.66
N SER A 246 23.13 4.33 -10.57
CA SER A 246 23.27 5.78 -10.40
C SER A 246 21.91 6.42 -10.05
N GLY A 247 21.85 7.06 -8.88
CA GLY A 247 20.65 7.74 -8.38
C GLY A 247 19.67 6.89 -7.57
N VAL A 248 19.86 5.56 -7.47
CA VAL A 248 18.97 4.66 -6.70
C VAL A 248 19.72 3.61 -5.87
N ARG A 249 21.04 3.77 -5.68
CA ARG A 249 21.87 2.79 -4.97
C ARG A 249 21.47 2.63 -3.50
N ASP A 250 21.01 3.70 -2.86
CA ASP A 250 20.50 3.68 -1.48
C ASP A 250 19.26 2.78 -1.37
N LEU A 251 18.30 2.91 -2.29
CA LEU A 251 17.12 2.05 -2.35
C LEU A 251 17.49 0.59 -2.67
N ALA A 252 18.44 0.38 -3.58
CA ALA A 252 18.94 -0.95 -3.91
C ALA A 252 19.59 -1.63 -2.69
N LEU A 253 20.40 -0.88 -1.93
CA LEU A 253 21.03 -1.36 -0.70
C LEU A 253 19.98 -1.74 0.34
N ALA A 254 18.99 -0.88 0.59
CA ALA A 254 17.94 -1.14 1.57
C ALA A 254 17.01 -2.30 1.15
N THR A 255 16.80 -2.49 -0.17
CA THR A 255 16.08 -3.65 -0.72
C THR A 255 16.88 -4.94 -0.49
N VAL A 256 18.19 -4.92 -0.74
CA VAL A 256 19.08 -6.06 -0.47
C VAL A 256 19.12 -6.38 1.02
N ALA A 257 19.16 -5.37 1.88
CA ALA A 257 19.08 -5.55 3.32
C ALA A 257 17.81 -6.32 3.72
N ALA A 258 16.63 -5.92 3.23
CA ALA A 258 15.38 -6.64 3.47
C ALA A 258 15.42 -8.10 2.97
N HIS A 259 16.05 -8.36 1.81
CA HIS A 259 16.24 -9.73 1.32
C HIS A 259 17.14 -10.56 2.25
N VAL A 260 18.25 -9.99 2.70
CA VAL A 260 19.18 -10.66 3.62
C VAL A 260 18.50 -10.94 4.96
N GLU A 261 17.73 -10.00 5.50
CA GLU A 261 16.97 -10.17 6.74
C GLU A 261 16.00 -11.35 6.64
N LYS A 262 15.17 -11.39 5.58
CA LYS A 262 14.27 -12.51 5.30
C LYS A 262 15.02 -13.84 5.21
N LEU A 263 16.12 -13.90 4.44
CA LEU A 263 16.89 -15.13 4.25
C LEU A 263 17.55 -15.62 5.55
N VAL A 264 17.97 -14.71 6.42
CA VAL A 264 18.49 -15.02 7.75
C VAL A 264 17.38 -15.55 8.67
N ALA A 265 16.18 -14.94 8.63
CA ALA A 265 15.02 -15.42 9.39
C ALA A 265 14.58 -16.83 8.96
N GLU A 266 14.68 -17.13 7.65
CA GLU A 266 14.41 -18.46 7.08
C GLU A 266 15.53 -19.49 7.31
N GLY A 267 16.68 -19.08 7.88
CA GLY A 267 17.84 -19.96 8.07
C GLY A 267 18.55 -20.36 6.77
N ARG A 268 18.33 -19.62 5.68
CA ARG A 268 18.96 -19.85 4.37
C ARG A 268 20.30 -19.12 4.20
N VAL A 269 20.53 -18.10 5.02
CA VAL A 269 21.79 -17.36 5.10
C VAL A 269 22.28 -17.38 6.55
N ASP A 270 23.60 -17.44 6.74
CA ASP A 270 24.23 -17.50 8.06
C ASP A 270 23.83 -16.32 8.96
N GLY A 271 23.54 -16.61 10.24
CA GLY A 271 23.07 -15.62 11.20
C GLY A 271 24.04 -14.47 11.49
N ALA A 272 25.32 -14.60 11.17
CA ALA A 272 26.31 -13.52 11.27
C ALA A 272 25.95 -12.31 10.38
N TRP A 273 25.12 -12.49 9.35
CA TRP A 273 24.62 -11.38 8.54
C TRP A 273 23.74 -10.40 9.31
N ARG A 274 23.18 -10.77 10.47
CA ARG A 274 22.49 -9.79 11.35
C ARG A 274 23.43 -8.68 11.82
N ALA A 275 24.66 -9.03 12.19
CA ALA A 275 25.66 -8.03 12.58
C ALA A 275 26.02 -7.12 11.40
N ARG A 276 26.12 -7.66 10.18
CA ARG A 276 26.40 -6.89 8.96
C ARG A 276 25.27 -5.93 8.57
N LEU A 277 24.01 -6.30 8.86
CA LEU A 277 22.84 -5.42 8.70
C LEU A 277 22.91 -4.27 9.72
N ALA A 278 23.15 -4.59 11.00
CA ALA A 278 23.27 -3.59 12.06
C ALA A 278 24.46 -2.62 11.83
N ASP A 279 25.61 -3.12 11.37
CA ASP A 279 26.77 -2.29 11.00
C ASP A 279 26.45 -1.26 9.90
N ARG A 280 25.35 -1.48 9.16
CA ARG A 280 24.85 -0.60 8.09
C ARG A 280 23.59 0.18 8.47
N GLY A 281 23.15 0.08 9.73
CA GLY A 281 22.00 0.82 10.26
C GLY A 281 20.65 0.24 9.83
N PHE A 282 20.57 -1.07 9.61
CA PHE A 282 19.33 -1.81 9.32
C PHE A 282 18.93 -2.72 10.49
N ASP A 283 19.13 -2.26 11.73
CA ASP A 283 18.75 -2.96 12.96
C ASP A 283 17.30 -2.72 13.40
#